data_AF-A0A2X1A1V7-F1
#
_entry.id   AF-A0A2X1A1V7-F1
#
_cell.length_a   1.000
_cell.length_b   1.000
_cell.length_c   1.000
_cell.angle_alpha   90.00
_cell.angle_beta   90.00
_cell.angle_gamma   90.00
#
_symmetry.space_group_name_H-M   'P 1'
#
loop_
_entity.id
_entity.type
_entity.pdbx_description
1 polymer ?
#
loop_
_entity_poly.entity_id
_entity_poly.type
_entity_poly.pdbx_seq_one_letter_code
_entity_poly.pdbx_strand_id
1 'polypeptide(L)'
;MARPRQPIDLLVLKGKKNLTKTEIKERQMQENALKGPTENIKPPSYLTAAQKKEFTEIAEKLVAIDIFSELDIDSLARYLDSKYQYLQLVKDMRKIKSTDVVEQENGKKITVANEDYPKLARVKNTLFNECRIAASDLGLTITSRLKLVIPDPTPAVHTPSEFEQKFGDI
;
A
#
# COMPACT_ATOMS: atom_id res chain seq x y z
N MET A 1 11.19 8.93 -21.23
CA MET A 1 11.26 8.20 -19.93
C MET A 1 10.95 6.74 -20.18
N ALA A 2 11.76 5.82 -19.67
CA ALA A 2 11.49 4.38 -19.78
C ALA A 2 10.23 4.03 -18.97
N ARG A 3 9.36 3.18 -19.53
CA ARG A 3 8.18 2.67 -18.81
C ARG A 3 8.62 1.80 -17.63
N PRO A 4 7.91 1.84 -16.49
CA PRO A 4 8.21 0.99 -15.35
C PRO A 4 8.18 -0.49 -15.75
N ARG A 5 9.10 -1.27 -15.18
CA ARG A 5 9.21 -2.71 -15.43
C ARG A 5 7.92 -3.41 -14.98
N GLN A 6 7.39 -4.29 -15.81
CA GLN A 6 6.18 -5.08 -15.52
C GLN A 6 6.56 -6.53 -15.21
N PRO A 7 5.83 -7.21 -14.31
CA PRO A 7 5.99 -8.64 -14.07
C PRO A 7 5.97 -9.45 -15.37
N ILE A 8 6.79 -10.49 -15.43
CA ILE A 8 6.94 -11.33 -16.63
C ILE A 8 5.61 -11.97 -17.06
N ASP A 9 4.83 -12.49 -16.12
CA ASP A 9 3.57 -13.17 -16.42
C ASP A 9 2.53 -12.21 -17.05
N LEU A 10 2.51 -10.95 -16.60
CA LEU A 10 1.68 -9.91 -17.19
C LEU A 10 2.11 -9.56 -18.63
N LEU A 11 3.42 -9.60 -18.93
CA LEU A 11 3.93 -9.36 -20.28
C LEU A 11 3.60 -10.51 -21.24
N VAL A 12 3.71 -11.75 -20.76
CA VAL A 12 3.33 -12.95 -21.49
C VAL A 12 1.84 -12.90 -21.83
N LEU A 13 0.98 -12.61 -20.84
CA LEU A 13 -0.48 -12.50 -21.04
C LEU A 13 -0.85 -11.41 -22.05
N LYS A 14 -0.17 -10.26 -22.01
CA LYS A 14 -0.44 -9.16 -22.96
C LYS A 14 -0.04 -9.48 -24.41
N GLY A 15 0.73 -10.55 -24.64
CA GLY A 15 1.26 -10.90 -25.97
C GLY A 15 2.18 -9.84 -26.57
N LYS A 16 2.70 -8.90 -25.75
CA LYS A 16 3.41 -7.70 -26.24
C LYS A 16 4.90 -7.92 -26.49
N LYS A 17 5.43 -9.11 -26.23
CA LYS A 17 6.83 -9.46 -26.51
C LYS A 17 6.96 -10.92 -26.93
N ASN A 18 7.74 -11.15 -27.99
CA ASN A 18 8.22 -12.47 -28.40
C ASN A 18 9.39 -12.85 -27.49
N LEU A 19 9.09 -13.22 -26.24
CA LEU A 19 10.11 -13.69 -25.29
C LEU A 19 10.38 -15.17 -25.52
N THR A 20 11.65 -15.53 -25.51
CA THR A 20 12.07 -16.93 -25.54
C THR A 20 11.78 -17.60 -24.19
N LYS A 21 11.65 -18.93 -24.19
CA LYS A 21 11.44 -19.71 -22.95
C LYS A 21 12.58 -19.50 -21.94
N THR A 22 13.80 -19.28 -22.42
CA THR A 22 14.99 -18.99 -21.60
C THR A 22 14.89 -17.62 -20.93
N GLU A 23 14.54 -16.57 -21.68
CA GLU A 23 14.37 -15.22 -21.13
C GLU A 23 13.24 -15.15 -20.08
N ILE A 24 12.14 -15.87 -20.31
CA ILE A 24 11.04 -15.97 -19.34
C ILE A 24 11.55 -16.58 -18.03
N LYS A 25 12.27 -17.70 -18.10
CA LYS A 25 12.83 -18.38 -16.92
C LYS A 25 13.84 -17.51 -16.16
N GLU A 26 14.75 -16.85 -16.88
CA GLU A 26 15.72 -15.93 -16.28
C GLU A 26 15.03 -14.79 -15.54
N ARG A 27 13.99 -14.21 -16.15
CA ARG A 27 13.23 -13.14 -15.52
C ARG A 27 12.41 -13.60 -14.33
N GLN A 28 11.77 -14.77 -14.41
CA GLN A 28 11.05 -15.36 -13.28
C GLN A 28 12.02 -15.65 -12.11
N MET A 29 13.22 -16.16 -12.39
CA MET A 29 14.26 -16.34 -11.37
C MET A 29 14.69 -15.00 -10.76
N GLN A 30 14.91 -13.97 -11.57
CA GLN A 30 15.22 -12.62 -11.07
C GLN A 30 14.08 -12.06 -10.20
N GLU A 31 12.82 -12.18 -10.66
CA GLU A 31 11.64 -11.68 -9.94
C GLU A 31 11.41 -12.44 -8.62
N ASN A 32 11.61 -13.75 -8.60
CA ASN A 32 11.55 -14.55 -7.36
C ASN A 32 12.73 -14.29 -6.43
N ALA A 33 13.92 -14.00 -6.94
CA ALA A 33 15.07 -13.62 -6.12
C ALA A 33 14.91 -12.24 -5.45
N LEU A 34 13.98 -11.42 -5.94
CA LEU A 34 13.61 -10.16 -5.29
C LEU A 34 12.64 -10.36 -4.11
N LYS A 35 12.03 -11.55 -3.96
CA LYS A 35 11.25 -11.86 -2.77
C LYS A 35 12.21 -11.94 -1.58
N GLY A 36 11.96 -11.11 -0.56
CA GLY A 36 12.76 -11.12 0.66
C GLY A 36 12.47 -12.34 1.54
N PRO A 37 13.32 -12.59 2.56
CA PRO A 37 13.06 -13.65 3.54
C PRO A 37 11.80 -13.34 4.36
N THR A 38 11.12 -14.38 4.83
CA THR A 38 9.84 -14.28 5.55
C THR A 38 9.86 -15.01 6.90
N GLU A 39 11.00 -15.54 7.32
CA GLU A 39 11.13 -16.43 8.48
C GLU A 39 11.05 -15.66 9.81
N ASN A 40 11.58 -14.44 9.87
CA ASN A 40 11.71 -13.66 11.09
C ASN A 40 10.91 -12.34 11.07
N ILE A 41 9.65 -12.42 10.66
CA ILE A 41 8.74 -11.28 10.71
C ILE A 41 8.24 -11.06 12.14
N LYS A 42 8.77 -10.03 12.79
CA LYS A 42 8.39 -9.65 14.15
C LYS A 42 8.15 -8.15 14.26
N PRO A 43 7.13 -7.73 15.02
CA PRO A 43 6.89 -6.32 15.22
C PRO A 43 8.03 -5.67 16.02
N PRO A 44 8.47 -4.45 15.65
CA PRO A 44 9.50 -3.74 16.39
C PRO A 44 9.14 -3.49 17.86
N SER A 45 10.18 -3.40 18.71
CA SER A 45 10.04 -3.30 20.16
C SER A 45 9.31 -2.03 20.62
N TYR A 46 9.49 -0.92 19.89
CA TYR A 46 8.91 0.40 20.19
C TYR A 46 7.39 0.46 19.98
N LEU A 47 6.78 -0.50 19.28
CA LEU A 47 5.34 -0.53 19.09
C LEU A 47 4.61 -0.89 20.40
N THR A 48 3.48 -0.22 20.62
CA THR A 48 2.54 -0.55 21.70
C THR A 48 1.93 -1.94 21.50
N ALA A 49 1.35 -2.53 22.55
CA ALA A 49 0.71 -3.85 22.45
C ALA A 49 -0.40 -3.91 21.38
N ALA A 50 -1.18 -2.83 21.25
CA ALA A 50 -2.23 -2.72 20.23
C ALA A 50 -1.65 -2.67 18.81
N GLN A 51 -0.60 -1.87 18.60
CA GLN A 51 0.10 -1.81 17.32
C GLN A 51 0.78 -3.15 16.97
N LYS A 52 1.38 -3.84 17.94
CA LYS A 52 2.00 -5.16 17.75
C LYS A 52 0.97 -6.20 17.28
N LYS A 53 -0.21 -6.21 17.89
CA LYS A 53 -1.31 -7.10 17.48
C LYS A 53 -1.72 -6.81 16.03
N GLU A 54 -1.95 -5.54 15.70
CA GLU A 54 -2.35 -5.16 14.35
C GLU A 54 -1.25 -5.44 13.30
N PHE A 55 0.02 -5.24 13.67
CA PHE A 55 1.16 -5.57 12.84
C PHE A 55 1.13 -7.04 12.44
N THR A 56 0.98 -7.95 13.41
CA THR A 56 0.94 -9.39 13.15
C THR A 56 -0.22 -9.75 12.24
N GLU A 57 -1.43 -9.24 12.51
CA GLU A 57 -2.62 -9.52 11.67
C GLU A 57 -2.47 -9.05 10.22
N ILE A 58 -1.82 -7.90 10.00
CA ILE A 58 -1.58 -7.38 8.65
C ILE A 58 -0.46 -8.16 7.97
N ALA A 59 0.65 -8.38 8.67
CA ALA A 59 1.81 -9.10 8.13
C ALA A 59 1.43 -10.52 7.68
N GLU A 60 0.66 -11.26 8.49
CA GLU A 60 0.16 -12.59 8.13
C GLU A 60 -0.63 -12.59 6.82
N LYS A 61 -1.52 -11.61 6.63
CA LYS A 61 -2.33 -11.49 5.41
C LYS A 61 -1.49 -11.12 4.19
N LEU A 62 -0.46 -10.29 4.36
CA LEU A 62 0.41 -9.87 3.26
C LEU A 62 1.41 -10.95 2.87
N VAL A 63 1.92 -11.73 3.84
CA VAL A 63 2.76 -12.91 3.58
C VAL A 63 1.96 -13.99 2.86
N ALA A 64 0.70 -14.20 3.23
CA ALA A 64 -0.18 -15.18 2.57
C ALA A 64 -0.41 -14.93 1.07
N ILE A 65 -0.11 -13.72 0.58
CA ILE A 65 -0.20 -13.35 -0.83
C ILE A 65 1.16 -13.02 -1.45
N ASP A 66 2.27 -13.39 -0.80
CA ASP A 66 3.64 -13.23 -1.28
C ASP A 66 4.08 -11.77 -1.56
N ILE A 67 3.53 -10.78 -0.85
CA ILE A 67 3.88 -9.35 -1.05
C ILE A 67 4.56 -8.68 0.15
N PHE A 68 5.00 -9.44 1.14
CA PHE A 68 5.62 -8.91 2.36
C PHE A 68 6.75 -9.80 2.86
N SER A 69 7.82 -9.15 3.31
CA SER A 69 9.06 -9.79 3.76
C SER A 69 9.66 -9.07 4.98
N GLU A 70 10.77 -9.60 5.50
CA GLU A 70 11.53 -8.96 6.57
C GLU A 70 12.01 -7.54 6.22
N LEU A 71 12.17 -7.24 4.93
CA LEU A 71 12.57 -5.92 4.45
C LEU A 71 11.47 -4.86 4.67
N ASP A 72 10.22 -5.31 4.81
CA ASP A 72 9.03 -4.44 4.89
C ASP A 72 8.58 -4.18 6.33
N ILE A 73 9.24 -4.78 7.33
CA ILE A 73 8.92 -4.66 8.76
C ILE A 73 8.84 -3.20 9.18
N ASP A 74 9.88 -2.42 8.87
CA ASP A 74 9.96 -1.01 9.25
C ASP A 74 8.87 -0.17 8.57
N SER A 75 8.55 -0.49 7.32
CA SER A 75 7.51 0.20 6.54
C SER A 75 6.12 -0.01 7.17
N LEU A 76 5.79 -1.26 7.54
CA LEU A 76 4.53 -1.56 8.22
C LEU A 76 4.48 -0.96 9.63
N ALA A 77 5.59 -0.99 10.36
CA ALA A 77 5.66 -0.40 11.69
C ALA A 77 5.46 1.13 11.66
N ARG A 78 6.09 1.84 10.72
CA ARG A 78 5.90 3.28 10.52
C ARG A 78 4.47 3.61 10.06
N TYR A 79 3.88 2.80 9.18
CA TYR A 79 2.47 2.93 8.82
C TYR A 79 1.55 2.88 10.05
N LEU A 80 1.75 1.88 10.92
CA LEU A 80 0.96 1.73 12.13
C LEU A 80 1.21 2.86 13.12
N ASP A 81 2.44 3.36 13.23
CA ASP A 81 2.73 4.49 14.09
C ASP A 81 2.00 5.76 13.62
N SER A 82 2.17 6.17 12.36
CA SER A 82 1.44 7.30 11.78
C SER A 82 -0.08 7.13 11.86
N LYS A 83 -0.60 5.90 11.68
CA LYS A 83 -2.03 5.59 11.81
C LYS A 83 -2.53 5.84 13.23
N TYR A 84 -1.83 5.35 14.24
CA TYR A 84 -2.25 5.53 15.64
C TYR A 84 -2.14 7.00 16.07
N GLN A 85 -1.09 7.70 15.67
CA GLN A 85 -0.96 9.14 15.88
C GLN A 85 -2.11 9.91 15.22
N TYR A 86 -2.47 9.57 13.98
CA TYR A 86 -3.61 10.17 13.28
C TYR A 86 -4.92 9.96 14.04
N LEU A 87 -5.20 8.72 14.47
CA LEU A 87 -6.42 8.39 15.21
C LEU A 87 -6.49 9.13 16.53
N GLN A 88 -5.37 9.25 17.25
CA GLN A 88 -5.30 10.00 18.50
C GLN A 88 -5.55 11.49 18.26
N LEU A 89 -4.88 12.08 17.27
CA LEU A 89 -5.06 13.48 16.90
C LEU A 89 -6.51 13.78 16.49
N VAL A 90 -7.15 12.90 15.72
CA VAL A 90 -8.57 13.06 15.36
C VAL A 90 -9.47 13.04 16.60
N LYS A 91 -9.21 12.18 17.58
CA LYS A 91 -9.97 12.14 18.83
C LYS A 91 -9.78 13.43 19.64
N ASP A 92 -8.57 13.96 19.70
CA ASP A 92 -8.28 15.16 20.47
C ASP A 92 -8.80 16.43 19.79
N MET A 93 -8.70 16.52 18.46
CA MET A 93 -9.29 17.61 17.69
C MET A 93 -10.82 17.68 17.82
N ARG A 94 -11.52 16.57 18.08
CA ARG A 94 -12.98 16.59 18.36
C ARG A 94 -13.35 17.27 19.67
N LYS A 95 -12.41 17.35 20.62
CA LYS A 95 -12.61 18.00 21.92
C LYS A 95 -12.30 19.51 21.86
N ILE A 96 -11.58 19.95 20.84
CA ILE A 96 -11.12 21.33 20.66
C ILE A 96 -12.09 22.05 19.71
N LYS A 97 -12.46 23.28 20.05
CA LYS A 97 -13.25 24.15 19.16
C LYS A 97 -12.32 24.94 18.25
N SER A 98 -12.79 25.29 17.06
CA SER A 98 -12.05 26.20 16.15
C SER A 98 -11.98 27.65 16.67
N THR A 99 -12.69 27.94 17.75
CA THR A 99 -12.75 29.25 18.38
C THR A 99 -12.69 29.14 19.89
N ASP A 100 -12.05 30.11 20.52
CA ASP A 100 -11.95 30.26 21.97
C ASP A 100 -12.76 31.48 22.41
N VAL A 101 -13.31 31.43 23.62
CA VAL A 101 -14.03 32.57 24.22
C VAL A 101 -13.10 33.24 25.21
N VAL A 102 -12.72 34.48 24.93
CA VAL A 102 -11.83 35.29 25.78
C VAL A 102 -12.64 36.42 26.40
N GLU A 103 -12.48 36.62 27.70
CA GLU A 103 -13.11 37.72 28.44
C GLU A 103 -12.14 38.91 28.48
N GLN A 104 -12.59 40.07 28.01
CA GLN A 104 -11.82 41.31 28.06
C GLN A 104 -11.92 41.96 29.46
N GLU A 105 -11.02 42.89 29.76
CA GLU A 105 -10.98 43.64 31.03
C GLU A 105 -12.29 44.39 31.36
N ASN A 106 -13.12 44.64 30.35
CA ASN A 106 -14.45 45.26 30.48
C ASN A 106 -15.59 44.23 30.75
N GLY A 107 -15.28 42.95 30.99
CA GLY A 107 -16.24 41.86 31.20
C GLY A 107 -16.93 41.37 29.92
N LYS A 108 -16.56 41.88 28.74
CA LYS A 108 -17.14 41.44 27.47
C LYS A 108 -16.46 40.17 26.97
N LYS A 109 -17.26 39.13 26.72
CA LYS A 109 -16.80 37.89 26.10
C LYS A 109 -16.75 38.04 24.58
N ILE A 110 -15.58 37.83 24.00
CA ILE A 110 -15.37 37.81 22.55
C ILE A 110 -14.94 36.41 22.11
N THR A 111 -15.42 36.02 20.94
CA THR A 111 -15.02 34.77 20.29
C THR A 111 -13.83 35.06 19.39
N VAL A 112 -12.68 34.45 19.69
CA VAL A 112 -11.45 34.55 18.88
C VAL A 112 -11.17 33.22 18.20
N ALA A 113 -10.43 33.24 17.10
CA ALA A 113 -10.00 32.00 16.44
C ALA A 113 -8.96 31.28 17.29
N ASN A 114 -9.07 29.96 17.40
CA ASN A 114 -8.06 29.14 18.06
C ASN A 114 -6.85 29.00 17.12
N GLU A 115 -5.70 29.56 17.50
CA GLU A 115 -4.49 29.59 16.66
C GLU A 115 -3.82 28.21 16.47
N ASP A 116 -4.08 27.27 17.37
CA ASP A 116 -3.51 25.93 17.30
C ASP A 116 -4.34 24.99 16.43
N TYR A 117 -5.65 25.22 16.33
CA TYR A 117 -6.55 24.45 15.48
C TYR A 117 -6.05 24.29 14.02
N PRO A 118 -5.61 25.34 13.29
CA PRO A 118 -5.05 25.18 11.95
C PRO A 118 -3.72 24.42 11.94
N LYS A 119 -2.89 24.51 12.99
CA LYS A 119 -1.64 23.74 13.09
C LYS A 119 -1.94 22.25 13.23
N LEU A 120 -2.87 21.89 14.12
CA LEU A 120 -3.34 20.51 14.29
C LEU A 120 -3.97 19.96 13.01
N ALA A 121 -4.74 20.78 12.29
CA ALA A 121 -5.33 20.40 11.01
C ALA A 121 -4.26 20.08 9.95
N ARG A 122 -3.13 20.82 9.92
CA ARG A 122 -2.01 20.53 9.03
C ARG A 122 -1.32 19.21 9.39
N VAL A 123 -1.02 18.99 10.68
CA VAL A 123 -0.41 17.74 11.16
C VAL A 123 -1.31 16.54 10.82
N LYS A 124 -2.63 16.67 11.02
CA LYS A 124 -3.61 15.65 10.62
C LYS A 124 -3.52 15.30 9.13
N ASN A 125 -3.37 16.30 8.26
CA ASN A 125 -3.22 16.08 6.83
C ASN A 125 -1.89 15.40 6.49
N THR A 126 -0.79 15.78 7.14
CA THR A 126 0.52 15.13 6.98
C THR A 126 0.44 13.65 7.35
N LEU A 127 -0.05 13.32 8.56
CA LEU A 127 -0.21 11.94 9.01
C LEU A 127 -1.11 11.11 8.09
N PHE A 128 -2.20 11.71 7.58
CA PHE A 128 -3.07 11.05 6.61
C PHE A 128 -2.33 10.72 5.30
N ASN A 129 -1.53 11.64 4.79
CA ASN A 129 -0.76 11.44 3.56
C ASN A 129 0.36 10.41 3.76
N GLU A 130 1.06 10.43 4.89
CA GLU A 130 2.02 9.38 5.26
C GLU A 130 1.37 8.00 5.26
N CYS A 131 0.23 7.87 5.94
CA CYS A 131 -0.54 6.62 5.97
C CYS A 131 -0.94 6.18 4.56
N ARG A 132 -1.38 7.11 3.71
CA ARG A 132 -1.81 6.83 2.35
C ARG A 132 -0.66 6.35 1.47
N ILE A 133 0.51 6.98 1.57
CA ILE A 133 1.71 6.62 0.82
C ILE A 133 2.18 5.23 1.26
N ALA A 134 2.38 5.03 2.58
CA ALA A 134 2.81 3.74 3.11
C ALA A 134 1.81 2.62 2.79
N ALA A 135 0.50 2.88 2.82
CA ALA A 135 -0.51 1.91 2.41
C ALA A 135 -0.47 1.56 0.91
N SER A 136 -0.12 2.53 0.06
CA SER A 136 0.10 2.27 -1.36
C SER A 136 1.29 1.34 -1.57
N ASP A 137 2.40 1.63 -0.90
CA ASP A 137 3.67 0.91 -1.07
C ASP A 137 3.59 -0.52 -0.50
N LEU A 138 2.90 -0.71 0.63
CA LEU A 138 2.69 -2.02 1.28
C LEU A 138 1.60 -2.88 0.62
N GLY A 139 0.95 -2.43 -0.46
CA GLY A 139 -0.13 -3.22 -1.06
C GLY A 139 -1.43 -3.24 -0.25
N LEU A 140 -1.65 -2.28 0.67
CA LEU A 140 -2.86 -2.23 1.51
C LEU A 140 -4.08 -1.65 0.78
N THR A 141 -3.88 -0.99 -0.37
CA THR A 141 -4.97 -0.50 -1.22
C THR A 141 -5.33 -1.47 -2.34
N ILE A 142 -6.60 -1.49 -2.77
CA ILE A 142 -7.03 -2.31 -3.92
C ILE A 142 -6.24 -1.93 -5.18
N THR A 143 -6.03 -0.63 -5.43
CA THR A 143 -5.28 -0.16 -6.58
C THR A 143 -3.82 -0.61 -6.57
N SER A 144 -3.15 -0.62 -5.41
CA SER A 144 -1.78 -1.14 -5.33
C SER A 144 -1.74 -2.65 -5.55
N ARG A 145 -2.69 -3.41 -5.01
CA ARG A 145 -2.79 -4.85 -5.29
C ARG A 145 -3.10 -5.17 -6.75
N LEU A 146 -4.00 -4.44 -7.40
CA LEU A 146 -4.31 -4.66 -8.82
C LEU A 146 -3.11 -4.42 -9.75
N LYS A 147 -2.10 -3.67 -9.32
CA LYS A 147 -0.82 -3.57 -10.06
C LYS A 147 0.05 -4.82 -9.93
N LEU A 148 -0.19 -5.62 -8.88
CA LEU A 148 0.50 -6.87 -8.56
C LEU A 148 -0.26 -8.09 -9.10
N VAL A 149 -1.59 -7.99 -9.25
CA VAL A 149 -2.43 -9.07 -9.78
C VAL A 149 -2.04 -9.37 -11.22
N ILE A 150 -1.59 -10.61 -11.42
CA ILE A 150 -1.49 -11.27 -12.71
C ILE A 150 -2.90 -11.75 -13.05
N PRO A 151 -3.54 -11.31 -14.15
CA PRO A 151 -4.82 -11.86 -14.55
C PRO A 151 -4.65 -13.35 -14.85
N ASP A 152 -5.57 -14.18 -14.34
CA ASP A 152 -5.57 -15.61 -14.63
C ASP A 152 -5.56 -15.84 -16.15
N PRO A 153 -4.74 -16.79 -16.64
CA PRO A 153 -4.84 -17.26 -18.01
C PRO A 153 -6.08 -18.16 -18.11
N THR A 154 -7.27 -17.66 -17.79
CA THR A 154 -8.43 -18.18 -18.53
C THR A 154 -8.08 -17.87 -19.98
N PRO A 155 -7.89 -18.88 -20.84
CA PRO A 155 -7.54 -18.63 -22.22
C PRO A 155 -8.63 -17.70 -22.75
N ALA A 156 -8.23 -16.51 -23.21
CA ALA A 156 -9.03 -15.82 -24.20
C ALA A 156 -9.32 -16.90 -25.22
N VAL A 157 -10.62 -17.26 -25.37
CA VAL A 157 -11.07 -18.36 -26.23
C VAL A 157 -10.24 -18.26 -27.49
N HIS A 158 -9.34 -19.22 -27.69
CA HIS A 158 -8.56 -19.29 -28.91
C HIS A 158 -9.58 -19.60 -29.99
N THR A 159 -10.14 -18.57 -30.61
CA THR A 159 -10.90 -18.72 -31.84
C THR A 159 -9.86 -19.04 -32.90
N PRO A 160 -9.74 -20.30 -33.35
CA PRO A 160 -8.77 -20.63 -34.37
C PRO A 160 -9.03 -19.73 -35.58
N SER A 161 -7.97 -19.15 -36.11
CA SER A 161 -8.03 -18.36 -37.34
C SER A 161 -8.60 -19.21 -38.48
N GLU A 162 -9.18 -18.59 -39.52
CA GLU A 162 -9.66 -19.35 -40.69
C GLU A 162 -8.59 -20.28 -41.28
N PHE A 163 -7.32 -19.91 -41.15
CA PHE A 163 -6.19 -20.72 -41.61
C PHE A 163 -6.01 -21.98 -40.74
N GLU A 164 -6.00 -21.84 -39.42
CA GLU A 164 -5.91 -22.99 -38.50
C GLU A 164 -7.13 -23.92 -38.60
N GLN A 165 -8.31 -23.36 -38.90
CA GLN A 165 -9.50 -24.16 -39.18
C GLN A 165 -9.39 -24.96 -40.49
N LYS A 166 -8.65 -24.44 -41.48
CA LYS A 166 -8.55 -25.03 -42.82
C LYS A 166 -7.33 -25.96 -42.98
N PHE A 167 -6.27 -25.79 -42.19
CA PHE A 167 -4.98 -26.43 -42.43
C PHE A 167 -4.34 -27.04 -41.17
N GLY A 168 -5.13 -27.33 -40.13
CA GLY A 168 -4.67 -27.68 -38.78
C GLY A 168 -3.82 -28.94 -38.58
N ASP A 169 -3.30 -29.57 -39.64
CA ASP A 169 -2.36 -30.72 -39.57
C ASP A 169 -1.35 -30.72 -40.76
N ILE A 170 -0.76 -29.56 -41.11
CA ILE A 170 0.37 -29.46 -42.05
C ILE A 170 1.57 -28.77 -41.39
#